data_AF-A0A935A9K2-F1
#
_entry.id   AF-A0A935A9K2-F1
#
_cell.length_a   1.000
_cell.length_b   1.000
_cell.length_c   1.000
_cell.angle_alpha   90.00
_cell.angle_beta   90.00
_cell.angle_gamma   90.00
#
_symmetry.space_group_name_H-M   'P 1'
#
loop_
_entity.id
_entity.type
_entity.pdbx_description
1 polymer ?
#
loop_
_entity_poly.entity_id
_entity_poly.type
_entity_poly.pdbx_seq_one_letter_code
_entity_poly.pdbx_strand_id
1 'polypeptide(L)' 'MTRGAPDVPVYRLAQLAGDHAAGPAILEEDYFTCRVLDGWSFVIGDAGDILLNRKA' A
#
# COMPACT_ATOMS: atom_id res chain seq x y z
N MET A 1 17.78 3.91 22.08
CA MET A 1 16.96 2.77 21.59
C MET A 1 16.03 3.32 20.53
N THR A 2 16.39 3.23 19.26
CA THR A 2 15.45 3.57 18.18
C THR A 2 14.34 2.54 18.23
N ARG A 3 13.11 3.01 18.52
CA ARG A 3 11.91 2.18 18.42
C ARG A 3 11.91 1.68 16.97
N GLY A 4 12.06 0.36 16.76
CA GLY A 4 11.95 -0.22 15.42
C GLY A 4 10.64 0.26 14.80
N ALA A 5 10.65 0.54 13.50
CA ALA A 5 9.43 0.95 12.81
C ALA A 5 8.32 -0.05 13.17
N PRO A 6 7.08 0.41 13.45
CA PRO A 6 5.96 -0.51 13.63
C PRO A 6 5.93 -1.50 12.45
N ASP A 7 5.48 -2.72 12.71
CA ASP A 7 5.39 -3.81 11.72
C ASP A 7 4.33 -3.42 10.68
N VAL A 8 4.73 -2.58 9.72
CA VAL A 8 3.87 -2.06 8.65
C VAL A 8 3.99 -3.01 7.46
N PRO A 9 2.88 -3.63 7.01
CA PRO A 9 2.90 -4.50 5.85
C PRO A 9 3.51 -3.81 4.63
N VAL A 10 4.44 -4.51 3.97
CA VAL A 10 5.05 -4.08 2.72
C VAL A 10 4.51 -4.94 1.59
N TYR A 11 3.97 -4.31 0.57
CA TYR A 11 3.42 -4.97 -0.59
C TYR A 11 4.23 -4.62 -1.83
N ARG A 12 4.64 -5.65 -2.59
CA ARG A 12 5.23 -5.49 -3.92
C ARG A 12 4.09 -5.44 -4.94
N LEU A 13 3.92 -4.30 -5.61
CA LEU A 13 2.78 -4.08 -6.50
C LEU A 13 2.64 -5.11 -7.61
N ALA A 14 3.77 -5.54 -8.18
CA ALA A 14 3.83 -6.56 -9.23
C ALA A 14 3.22 -7.92 -8.80
N GLN A 15 2.97 -8.13 -7.50
CA GLN A 15 2.40 -9.36 -6.93
C GLN A 15 0.92 -9.23 -6.56
N LEU A 16 0.31 -8.05 -6.74
CA LEU A 16 -1.03 -7.70 -6.25
C LEU A 16 -2.04 -7.41 -7.36
N ALA A 17 -1.88 -7.95 -8.57
CA ALA A 17 -2.80 -7.67 -9.67
C ALA A 17 -4.25 -8.10 -9.30
N GLY A 18 -5.17 -7.14 -9.26
CA GLY A 18 -6.58 -7.35 -8.88
C GLY A 18 -6.84 -7.40 -7.37
N ASP A 19 -5.83 -7.22 -6.53
CA ASP A 19 -5.96 -7.25 -5.07
C ASP A 19 -6.33 -5.88 -4.47
N HIS A 20 -6.76 -5.91 -3.20
CA HIS A 20 -7.10 -4.73 -2.43
C HIS A 20 -6.70 -4.90 -0.95
N ALA A 21 -6.31 -3.81 -0.29
CA ALA A 21 -6.06 -3.83 1.15
C ALA A 21 -6.31 -2.46 1.80
N ALA A 22 -6.23 -2.42 3.14
CA ALA A 22 -6.32 -1.20 3.94
C ALA A 22 -4.94 -0.81 4.48
N GLY A 23 -4.70 0.50 4.62
CA GLY A 23 -3.57 1.00 5.38
C GLY A 23 -3.74 0.78 6.89
N PRO A 24 -2.66 0.98 7.68
CA PRO A 24 -1.36 1.48 7.25
C PRO A 24 -0.54 0.42 6.50
N ALA A 25 0.04 0.79 5.36
CA ALA A 25 0.86 -0.10 4.54
C ALA A 25 1.95 0.68 3.78
N ILE A 26 2.98 -0.04 3.31
CA ILE A 26 3.94 0.45 2.32
C ILE A 26 3.71 -0.30 1.02
N LEU A 27 3.65 0.45 -0.08
CA LEU A 27 3.65 -0.08 -1.43
C LEU A 27 5.04 0.15 -2.02
N GLU A 28 5.65 -0.91 -2.54
CA GLU A 28 6.93 -0.87 -3.24
C GLU A 28 6.76 -1.28 -4.70
N GLU A 29 7.39 -0.50 -5.56
CA GLU A 29 7.64 -0.78 -6.96
C GLU A 29 9.07 -0.35 -7.33
N ASP A 30 9.57 -0.79 -8.47
CA ASP A 30 10.89 -0.50 -9.01
C ASP A 30 11.20 1.00 -9.07
N TYR A 31 10.17 1.83 -9.27
CA TYR A 31 10.33 3.28 -9.45
C TYR A 31 9.78 4.12 -8.30
N PHE A 32 9.07 3.53 -7.35
CA PHE A 32 8.55 4.30 -6.21
C PHE A 32 8.33 3.44 -4.97
N THR A 33 8.35 4.14 -3.84
CA THR A 33 7.81 3.64 -2.59
C THR A 33 6.80 4.64 -2.09
N CYS A 34 5.60 4.18 -1.74
CA CYS A 34 4.59 5.07 -1.17
C CYS A 34 3.97 4.46 0.09
N ARG A 35 3.53 5.34 0.98
CA ARG A 35 2.89 4.95 2.23
C ARG A 35 1.39 5.16 2.12
N VAL A 36 0.63 4.09 2.35
CA VAL A 36 -0.82 4.15 2.57
C VAL A 36 -1.03 4.41 4.06
N LEU A 37 -1.68 5.52 4.37
CA LEU A 37 -1.90 5.94 5.75
C LEU A 37 -3.06 5.16 6.40
N ASP A 38 -3.12 5.19 7.72
CA ASP A 38 -4.31 4.73 8.44
C ASP A 38 -5.56 5.50 7.97
N GLY A 39 -6.71 4.81 7.96
CA GLY A 39 -7.96 5.35 7.42
C GLY A 39 -8.05 5.39 5.88
N TRP A 40 -7.01 4.94 5.17
CA TRP A 40 -7.03 4.76 3.71
C TRP A 40 -7.11 3.29 3.33
N SER A 41 -7.62 3.03 2.13
CA SER A 41 -7.59 1.73 1.46
C SER A 41 -7.16 1.90 0.01
N PHE A 42 -6.72 0.81 -0.60
CA PHE A 42 -6.29 0.81 -1.98
C PHE A 42 -6.78 -0.43 -2.74
N VAL A 43 -6.95 -0.27 -4.04
CA VAL A 43 -7.23 -1.34 -5.02
C VAL A 43 -6.20 -1.24 -6.13
N ILE A 44 -5.67 -2.37 -6.58
CA ILE A 44 -4.79 -2.45 -7.74
C ILE A 44 -5.63 -2.88 -8.96
N GLY A 45 -5.77 -1.99 -9.93
CA GLY A 45 -6.48 -2.28 -11.17
C GLY A 45 -5.71 -3.23 -12.08
N ASP A 46 -6.40 -3.81 -13.06
CA ASP A 46 -5.79 -4.74 -14.03
C ASP A 46 -4.68 -4.10 -14.87
N ALA A 47 -4.72 -2.76 -15.02
CA ALA A 47 -3.67 -1.99 -15.69
C ALA A 47 -2.48 -1.64 -14.78
N GLY A 48 -2.51 -2.07 -13.51
CA GLY A 48 -1.50 -1.78 -12.50
C GLY A 48 -1.65 -0.40 -11.84
N ASP A 49 -2.74 0.32 -12.09
CA ASP A 49 -3.04 1.57 -11.42
C ASP A 49 -3.46 1.35 -9.96
N ILE A 50 -3.09 2.29 -9.09
CA ILE A 50 -3.50 2.27 -7.68
C ILE A 50 -4.64 3.26 -7.49
N LEU A 51 -5.82 2.77 -7.10
CA LEU A 51 -6.92 3.63 -6.65
C LEU A 51 -6.90 3.76 -5.13
N LEU A 52 -6.77 4.98 -4.61
CA LEU A 52 -6.80 5.28 -3.18
C LEU A 52 -8.17 5.79 -2.72
N ASN A 53 -8.70 5.19 -1.66
CA ASN A 53 -9.96 5.59 -1.05
C ASN A 53 -9.76 5.95 0.43
N ARG A 54 -10.16 7.16 0.82
CA ARG A 54 -10.20 7.56 2.23
C ARG A 54 -11.55 7.16 2.82
N LYS A 55 -11.55 6.45 3.95
CA LYS A 55 -12.78 6.23 4.71
C LYS A 55 -13.31 7.59 5.21
N ALA A 56 -14.62 7.81 5.09
CA ALA A 56 -15.27 9.03 5.54
C ALA A 56 -15.18 9.20 7.05
#